data_AF-A0A168MCY6-F1
#
_entry.id   AF-A0A168MCY6-F1
#
_cell.length_a   1.000
_cell.length_b   1.000
_cell.length_c   1.000
_cell.angle_alpha   90.00
_cell.angle_beta   90.00
_cell.angle_gamma   90.00
#
_symmetry.space_group_name_H-M   'P 1'
#
loop_
_entity.id
_entity.type
_entity.pdbx_description
1 polymer ?
#
loop_
_entity_poly.entity_id
_entity_poly.type
_entity_poly.pdbx_seq_one_letter_code
_entity_poly.pdbx_strand_id
1 'polypeptide(L)' 'ANDKVVGTVAFFSTVIGFLYYSTWTLIMPFVDEGHPSHNYFPAWQYAIKVPLLIMIVGLSAIFTFLSLVMIKSKKRSL' A
#
# COMPACT_ATOMS: atom_id res chain seq x y z
N ALA A 1 -24.12 20.41 1.08
CA ALA A 1 -24.09 19.47 2.24
C ALA A 1 -23.50 18.10 1.87
N ASN A 2 -23.65 17.65 0.62
CA ASN A 2 -23.17 16.35 0.15
C ASN A 2 -21.64 16.16 0.26
N ASP A 3 -20.86 17.15 -0.16
CA ASP A 3 -19.38 17.01 -0.20
C ASP A 3 -18.74 16.91 1.19
N LYS A 4 -19.38 17.51 2.20
CA LYS A 4 -18.92 17.42 3.58
C LYS A 4 -19.09 16.01 4.13
N VAL A 5 -20.21 15.35 3.84
CA VAL A 5 -20.46 13.97 4.27
C VAL A 5 -19.48 13.02 3.61
N VAL A 6 -19.24 13.16 2.30
CA VAL A 6 -18.24 12.37 1.57
C VAL A 6 -16.84 12.56 2.18
N GLY A 7 -16.45 13.80 2.44
CA GLY A 7 -15.16 14.10 3.09
C GLY A 7 -15.04 13.51 4.49
N THR A 8 -16.09 13.60 5.30
CA THR A 8 -16.12 13.01 6.65
C THR A 8 -16.03 11.48 6.60
N VAL A 9 -16.79 10.82 5.72
CA VAL A 9 -16.75 9.36 5.56
C VAL A 9 -15.38 8.90 5.06
N ALA A 10 -14.80 9.59 4.07
CA ALA A 10 -13.46 9.28 3.58
C ALA A 10 -12.38 9.46 4.65
N PHE A 11 -12.48 10.52 5.47
CA PHE A 11 -11.58 10.76 6.59
C PHE A 11 -11.65 9.62 7.61
N PHE A 12 -12.84 9.28 8.11
CA PHE A 12 -12.98 8.21 9.09
C PHE A 12 -12.56 6.85 8.53
N SER A 13 -12.90 6.56 7.27
CA SER A 13 -12.46 5.32 6.61
C SER A 13 -10.95 5.22 6.56
N THR A 14 -10.28 6.32 6.21
CA THR A 14 -8.81 6.39 6.16
C THR A 14 -8.21 6.24 7.56
N VAL A 15 -8.78 6.91 8.57
CA VAL A 15 -8.32 6.82 9.96
C VAL A 15 -8.44 5.40 10.49
N ILE A 16 -9.57 4.73 10.26
CA ILE A 16 -9.78 3.33 10.69
C ILE A 16 -8.77 2.40 10.02
N GLY A 17 -8.58 2.54 8.70
CA GLY A 17 -7.59 1.75 7.96
C GLY A 17 -6.16 1.98 8.46
N PHE A 18 -5.80 3.24 8.73
CA PHE A 18 -4.48 3.61 9.26
C PHE A 18 -4.24 3.04 10.65
N LEU A 19 -5.23 3.11 11.55
CA LEU A 19 -5.13 2.57 12.90
C LEU A 19 -5.01 1.04 12.87
N TYR A 20 -5.80 0.35 12.05
CA TYR A 20 -5.71 -1.09 11.89
C TYR A 20 -4.32 -1.50 11.38
N TYR A 21 -3.83 -0.85 10.32
CA TYR A 21 -2.52 -1.13 9.74
C TYR A 21 -1.37 -0.83 10.70
N SER A 22 -1.40 0.31 11.40
CA SER A 22 -0.35 0.71 12.36
C SER A 22 -0.33 -0.21 13.58
N THR A 23 -1.50 -0.57 14.09
CA THR A 23 -1.61 -1.53 15.20
C THR A 23 -1.08 -2.89 14.77
N TRP A 24 -1.46 -3.35 13.57
CA TRP A 24 -1.00 -4.61 13.01
C TRP A 24 0.53 -4.65 12.81
N THR A 25 1.13 -3.60 12.24
CA THR A 25 2.59 -3.54 12.00
C THR A 25 3.39 -3.42 13.28
N LEU A 26 2.90 -2.67 14.27
CA LEU A 26 3.61 -2.42 15.52
C LEU A 26 3.44 -3.53 16.54
N ILE A 27 2.26 -4.17 16.65
CA ILE A 27 1.99 -5.17 17.68
C ILE A 27 2.44 -6.57 17.26
N MET A 28 2.30 -6.95 15.98
CA MET A 28 2.67 -8.28 15.50
C MET A 28 4.12 -8.73 15.80
N PRO A 29 5.17 -7.88 15.78
CA PRO A 29 6.51 -8.33 16.15
C PRO A 29 6.68 -8.70 17.63
N PHE A 30 5.72 -8.35 18.49
CA PHE A 30 5.76 -8.63 19.93
C PHE A 30 4.77 -9.73 20.37
N VAL A 31 4.02 -10.32 19.44
CA VAL A 31 3.04 -11.39 19.71
C VAL A 31 3.64 -12.73 19.29
N ASP A 32 3.78 -13.66 20.24
CA ASP A 32 4.28 -15.00 19.98
C ASP A 32 3.36 -15.81 19.04
N GLU A 33 3.96 -16.65 18.21
CA GLU A 33 3.31 -17.41 17.13
C GLU A 33 2.24 -18.43 17.62
N GLY A 34 2.16 -18.70 18.93
CA GLY A 34 1.20 -19.63 19.54
C GLY A 34 -0.09 -19.02 20.10
N HIS A 35 -0.29 -17.71 19.99
CA HIS A 35 -1.42 -17.01 20.60
C HIS A 35 -2.66 -16.95 19.67
N PRO A 36 -3.90 -17.12 20.19
CA PRO A 36 -5.14 -17.06 19.38
C PRO A 36 -5.40 -15.72 18.67
N SER A 37 -4.62 -14.67 18.97
CA SER A 37 -4.63 -13.40 18.25
C SER A 37 -4.16 -13.52 16.79
N HIS A 38 -3.44 -14.57 16.42
CA HIS A 38 -3.04 -14.83 15.02
C HIS A 38 -4.22 -15.10 14.07
N ASN A 39 -5.41 -15.42 14.59
CA ASN A 39 -6.63 -15.56 13.78
C ASN A 39 -7.28 -14.22 13.42
N TYR A 40 -7.00 -13.16 14.19
CA TYR A 40 -7.54 -11.82 13.95
C TYR A 40 -6.60 -10.95 13.11
N PHE A 41 -5.32 -11.31 13.04
CA PHE A 41 -4.28 -10.57 12.33
C PHE A 41 -3.61 -11.46 11.29
N PRO A 42 -3.52 -11.05 10.01
CA PRO A 42 -2.73 -11.77 9.02
C PRO A 42 -1.28 -11.90 9.48
N ALA A 43 -0.58 -12.96 9.07
CA ALA A 43 0.81 -13.19 9.46
C ALA A 43 1.69 -11.94 9.25
N TRP A 44 2.61 -11.68 10.17
CA TRP A 44 3.46 -10.47 10.20
C TRP A 44 4.22 -10.25 8.88
N GLN A 45 4.51 -11.33 8.15
CA GLN A 45 5.16 -11.27 6.84
C GLN A 45 4.39 -10.42 5.82
N TYR A 46 3.07 -10.34 5.93
CA TYR A 46 2.26 -9.52 5.02
C TYR A 46 2.43 -8.02 5.26
N ALA A 47 2.78 -7.60 6.48
CA ALA A 47 3.05 -6.19 6.79
C ALA A 47 4.24 -5.64 5.98
N ILE A 48 5.24 -6.47 5.69
CA ILE A 48 6.39 -6.11 4.84
C ILE A 48 6.05 -6.25 3.35
N LYS A 49 5.28 -7.28 2.98
CA LYS A 49 4.91 -7.55 1.57
C LYS A 49 4.03 -6.46 0.98
N VAL A 50 3.14 -5.84 1.75
CA VAL A 50 2.22 -4.81 1.25
C VAL A 50 2.96 -3.57 0.70
N PRO A 51 3.85 -2.89 1.46
CA PRO A 51 4.66 -1.80 0.92
C PRO A 51 5.57 -2.24 -0.23
N LEU A 52 6.14 -3.45 -0.15
CA LEU A 52 7.04 -3.98 -1.17
C LEU A 52 6.34 -4.13 -2.53
N LEU A 53 5.13 -4.68 -2.54
CA LEU A 53 4.34 -4.83 -3.77
C LEU A 53 3.98 -3.47 -4.39
N ILE A 54 3.56 -2.50 -3.56
CA ILE A 54 3.25 -1.14 -4.02
C ILE A 54 4.49 -0.50 -4.65
N MET A 55 5.66 -0.67 -4.02
CA MET A 55 6.93 -0.14 -4.53
C MET A 55 7.33 -0.79 -5.86
N ILE A 56 7.23 -2.12 -5.97
CA ILE A 56 7.55 -2.85 -7.21
C ILE A 56 6.61 -2.41 -8.34
N VAL A 57 5.30 -2.33 -8.07
CA VAL A 57 4.31 -1.88 -9.07
C VAL A 57 4.59 -0.44 -9.49
N GLY A 58 4.82 0.47 -8.53
CA GLY A 58 5.15 1.86 -8.81
C GLY A 58 6.43 2.01 -9.65
N LEU A 59 7.51 1.31 -9.27
CA LEU A 59 8.75 1.30 -10.03
C LEU A 59 8.54 0.73 -11.44
N SER A 60 7.82 -0.39 -11.58
CA SER A 60 7.55 -1.00 -12.87
C SER A 60 6.78 -0.05 -13.81
N ALA A 61 5.83 0.72 -13.27
CA ALA A 61 5.08 1.71 -14.02
C ALA A 61 6.00 2.86 -14.50
N ILE A 62 6.89 3.34 -13.62
CA ILE A 62 7.90 4.36 -13.96
C ILE A 62 8.83 3.85 -15.06
N PHE A 63 9.41 2.66 -14.91
CA PHE A 63 10.30 2.06 -15.91
C PHE A 63 9.61 1.85 -17.25
N THR A 64 8.35 1.41 -17.23
CA THR A 64 7.55 1.23 -18.45
C THR A 64 7.33 2.57 -19.15
N PHE A 65 6.92 3.59 -18.40
CA PHE A 65 6.72 4.94 -18.94
C PHE A 65 8.01 5.52 -19.53
N LEU A 66 9.12 5.43 -18.80
CA LEU A 66 10.43 5.88 -19.28
C LEU A 66 10.83 5.14 -20.56
N SER A 67 10.66 3.83 -20.61
CA SER A 67 10.96 3.01 -21.80
C SER A 67 10.15 3.46 -23.02
N LEU A 68 8.85 3.73 -22.84
CA LEU A 68 7.97 4.23 -23.90
C LEU A 68 8.43 5.60 -24.43
N VAL A 69 8.82 6.52 -23.54
CA VAL A 69 9.31 7.85 -23.92
C VAL A 69 10.63 7.77 -24.67
N MET A 70 11.56 6.92 -24.23
CA MET A 70 12.86 6.72 -24.89
C MET A 70 12.70 6.15 -26.31
N ILE A 71 11.81 5.17 -26.50
CA ILE A 71 11.52 4.59 -27.82
C ILE A 71 10.92 5.63 -28.76
N LYS A 72 9.95 6.42 -28.27
CA LYS A 72 9.29 7.47 -29.06
C LYS A 72 10.26 8.59 -29.46
N SER A 73 11.20 8.94 -28.58
CA SER A 73 12.24 9.94 -28.86
C SER A 73 13.17 9.49 -30.00
N LYS A 74 13.62 8.23 -30.00
CA LYS A 74 14.47 7.68 -31.08
C LYS A 74 13.80 7.69 -32.46
N LYS A 75 12.48 7.46 -32.55
CA LYS A 75 11.74 7.48 -33.82
C LYS A 75 11.58 8.87 -34.45
N ARG A 76 11.80 9.96 -33.70
CA ARG A 76 11.60 11.34 -34.18
C ARG A 76 12.87 12.00 -34.70
N SER A 77 14.03 11.36 -34.49
CA SER A 77 15.37 11.84 -34.87
C SER A 77 15.92 11.15 -36.12
N LEU A 78 15.17 10.23 -36.72
CA LEU A 78 15.42 9.63 -38.03
C LEU A 78 14.38 10.18 -39.00
#